data_AF-A0AAW1LFM4-F1
#
_entry.id   AF-A0AAW1LFM4-F1
#
_cell.length_a   1.000
_cell.length_b   1.000
_cell.length_c   1.000
_cell.angle_alpha   90.00
_cell.angle_beta   90.00
_cell.angle_gamma   90.00
#
_symmetry.space_group_name_H-M   'P 1'
#
loop_
_entity.id
_entity.type
_entity.pdbx_description
1 polymer ?
#
loop_
_entity_poly.entity_id
_entity_poly.type
_entity_poly.pdbx_seq_one_letter_code
_entity_poly.pdbx_strand_id
1 'polypeptide(L)'
;MNTQINGQKGKYANIWKYGEDTEDCLLGWAAKLFKETGFLGEDMDDIVDLTKSRAFPAPLLSRRSLLDILQPKHDDQFLLRWLRARSWDLAAAEKMLRASIEWRKQFEVEELYSTWQPPEPLASHYPSGLSGFDKEGHPVYIVPMGNLDIVGYLHTATKQDLMRLTVKQLETTLRQAEEHGVNQLVAIFDLDHFNLRQFAWKPAMELVISLLQLYEANYPEILKVCYIINAPKLFALAYAIIKKFINEYTQSKIKIFKLESTKWQPLLLSHVDADNLPKHYGGTMVDPDGDPKCPSKIRPGRMLAKNLYKKKSISNEMLTSREYVTTTIKRGKQLMLDFFVSDSGCLLQWDFRTEGHDIGFGVNYVDDDGKKHEIVEISRISSNMVDVTGTITCKAPATYTVIFDNTYSKLRHKTLHYYVTVIESLNKLDIEQTAESNDVESETNVVDQTVVN
;
A
#
# COMPACT_ATOMS: atom_id res chain seq x y z
N MET A 1 48.98 32.59 -4.97
CA MET A 1 47.65 32.19 -5.46
C MET A 1 47.46 30.70 -5.16
N ASN A 2 46.89 30.39 -4.01
CA ASN A 2 46.37 29.08 -3.62
C ASN A 2 45.65 29.29 -2.28
N THR A 3 44.32 29.24 -2.27
CA THR A 3 43.55 29.36 -1.03
C THR A 3 42.35 28.42 -1.08
N GLN A 4 42.56 27.29 -0.40
CA GLN A 4 41.63 26.39 0.28
C GLN A 4 40.13 26.58 0.03
N ILE A 5 39.57 25.68 -0.77
CA ILE A 5 38.21 25.17 -0.59
C ILE A 5 38.35 23.90 0.25
N ASN A 6 38.10 23.98 1.56
CA ASN A 6 37.77 22.85 2.41
C ASN A 6 37.34 23.37 3.79
N GLY A 7 36.06 23.26 4.11
CA GLY A 7 35.60 23.69 5.43
C GLY A 7 34.10 23.62 5.74
N GLN A 8 33.29 22.77 5.10
CA GLN A 8 31.92 22.50 5.56
C GLN A 8 31.42 21.06 5.32
N LYS A 9 32.31 20.09 5.08
CA LYS A 9 31.95 18.67 5.20
C LYS A 9 32.32 18.19 6.60
N GLY A 10 31.32 17.92 7.44
CA GLY A 10 31.50 17.21 8.71
C GLY A 10 31.17 17.96 10.01
N LYS A 11 30.02 18.63 10.12
CA LYS A 11 29.54 19.13 11.44
C LYS A 11 28.65 18.17 12.23
N TYR A 12 28.30 17.00 11.68
CA TYR A 12 27.47 15.99 12.35
C TYR A 12 28.03 14.57 12.33
N ALA A 13 29.30 14.40 11.92
CA ALA A 13 29.95 13.10 11.93
C ALA A 13 30.76 12.92 13.23
N ASN A 14 30.34 11.97 14.06
CA ASN A 14 31.02 11.48 15.27
C ASN A 14 30.95 12.39 16.50
N ILE A 15 29.85 12.31 17.26
CA ILE A 15 29.79 12.87 18.63
C ILE A 15 30.27 11.85 19.69
N TRP A 16 30.42 10.57 19.34
CA TRP A 16 30.74 9.53 20.32
C TRP A 16 32.00 8.77 19.89
N LYS A 17 33.16 9.17 20.44
CA LYS A 17 34.30 8.24 20.53
C LYS A 17 33.94 7.21 21.60
N TYR A 18 34.03 5.94 21.24
CA TYR A 18 33.80 4.83 22.15
C TYR A 18 34.67 4.99 23.41
N GLY A 19 34.03 5.06 24.58
CA GLY A 19 34.66 4.64 25.84
C GLY A 19 35.05 5.69 26.89
N GLU A 20 34.43 6.87 27.00
CA GLU A 20 34.66 7.77 28.15
C GLU A 20 33.36 8.33 28.74
N ASP A 21 33.41 8.60 30.05
CA ASP A 21 32.32 8.65 31.04
C ASP A 21 31.03 9.39 30.63
N THR A 22 29.91 8.72 30.90
CA THR A 22 28.57 9.04 30.35
C THR A 22 27.84 10.20 31.03
N GLU A 23 28.24 10.67 32.21
CA GLU A 23 27.55 11.76 32.91
C GLU A 23 27.96 13.16 32.42
N ASP A 24 29.25 13.40 32.21
CA ASP A 24 29.75 14.71 31.77
C ASP A 24 29.32 15.06 30.33
N CYS A 25 29.17 14.04 29.47
CA CYS A 25 28.66 14.19 28.12
C CYS A 25 27.17 14.58 28.08
N LEU A 26 26.36 14.07 29.02
CA LEU A 26 24.93 14.37 29.12
C LEU A 26 24.69 15.81 29.57
N LEU A 27 25.44 16.28 30.58
CA LEU A 27 25.37 17.65 31.08
C LEU A 27 25.86 18.67 30.04
N GLY A 28 26.93 18.34 29.31
CA GLY A 28 27.44 19.18 28.22
C GLY A 28 26.47 19.32 27.05
N TRP A 29 25.69 18.27 26.74
CA TRP A 29 24.70 18.29 25.66
C TRP A 29 23.44 19.06 26.05
N ALA A 30 22.92 18.84 27.26
CA ALA A 30 21.78 19.57 27.78
C ALA A 30 22.06 21.09 27.81
N ALA A 31 23.21 21.50 28.35
CA ALA A 31 23.62 22.90 28.40
C ALA A 31 23.73 23.57 27.02
N LYS A 32 24.06 22.81 25.97
CA LYS A 32 24.18 23.32 24.60
C LYS A 32 22.82 23.48 23.91
N LEU A 33 21.90 22.53 24.11
CA LEU A 33 20.53 22.60 23.60
C LEU A 33 19.75 23.76 24.24
N PHE A 34 19.93 23.99 25.55
CA PHE A 34 19.27 25.11 26.27
C PHE A 34 19.75 26.50 25.83
N LYS A 35 21.02 26.61 25.40
CA LYS A 35 21.57 27.86 24.86
C LYS A 35 21.03 28.19 23.45
N GLU A 36 20.64 27.16 22.70
CA GLU A 36 20.09 27.30 21.34
C GLU A 36 18.56 27.47 21.33
N THR A 37 17.84 27.01 22.37
CA THR A 37 16.37 27.11 22.47
C THR A 37 15.87 28.24 23.37
N GLY A 38 16.75 28.92 24.12
CA GLY A 38 16.41 30.12 24.91
C GLY A 38 15.64 29.86 26.20
N PHE A 39 15.63 28.63 26.70
CA PHE A 39 14.90 28.22 27.90
C PHE A 39 15.79 28.36 29.14
N LEU A 40 15.74 29.50 29.83
CA LEU A 40 16.42 29.74 31.12
C LEU A 40 15.36 30.18 32.13
N GLY A 41 15.00 29.31 33.08
CA GLY A 41 14.01 29.70 34.10
C GLY A 41 13.66 28.72 35.22
N GLU A 42 14.12 27.46 35.23
CA GLU A 42 13.72 26.50 36.30
C GLU A 42 14.93 25.82 36.97
N ASP A 43 14.74 25.44 38.24
CA ASP A 43 15.73 24.88 39.16
C ASP A 43 16.24 23.50 38.70
N MET A 44 17.49 23.17 39.04
CA MET A 44 18.16 21.92 38.61
C MET A 44 17.43 20.64 39.01
N ASP A 45 16.68 20.66 40.12
CA ASP A 45 15.90 19.50 40.59
C ASP A 45 14.64 19.27 39.73
N ASP A 46 14.00 20.33 39.21
CA ASP A 46 12.87 20.23 38.26
C ASP A 46 13.33 19.70 36.88
N ILE A 47 14.58 19.99 36.49
CA ILE A 47 15.21 19.48 35.26
C ILE A 47 15.49 17.98 35.36
N VAL A 48 15.89 17.49 36.54
CA VAL A 48 16.09 16.06 36.80
C VAL A 48 14.76 15.32 36.79
N ASP A 49 13.69 15.93 37.29
CA ASP A 49 12.34 15.35 37.21
C ASP A 49 11.74 15.43 35.79
N LEU A 50 12.04 16.47 34.99
CA LEU A 50 11.68 16.56 33.57
C LEU A 50 12.42 15.52 32.70
N THR A 51 13.69 15.24 32.99
CA THR A 51 14.47 14.20 32.30
C THR A 51 14.06 12.79 32.70
N LYS A 52 13.52 12.60 33.92
CA LYS A 52 12.90 11.33 34.35
C LYS A 52 11.45 11.16 33.88
N SER A 53 10.68 12.23 33.71
CA SER A 53 9.24 12.20 33.39
C SER A 53 8.91 12.27 31.89
N ARG A 54 9.86 12.64 31.02
CA ARG A 54 9.67 12.62 29.56
C ARG A 54 10.87 12.04 28.81
N ALA A 55 10.73 10.82 28.30
CA ALA A 55 11.32 10.24 27.08
C ALA A 55 12.81 10.47 26.69
N PHE A 56 13.65 11.09 27.54
CA PHE A 56 14.99 11.51 27.16
C PHE A 56 16.11 10.43 27.28
N PRO A 57 16.06 9.41 28.15
CA PRO A 57 17.10 8.37 28.16
C PRO A 57 16.88 7.24 27.14
N ALA A 58 15.77 7.26 26.39
CA ALA A 58 15.37 6.20 25.46
C ALA A 58 16.44 5.82 24.41
N PRO A 59 17.15 6.75 23.74
CA PRO A 59 18.14 6.38 22.72
C PRO A 59 19.39 5.69 23.30
N LEU A 60 19.76 6.02 24.54
CA LEU A 60 20.95 5.48 25.20
C LEU A 60 20.72 4.09 25.79
N LEU A 61 19.53 3.86 26.37
CA LEU A 61 19.13 2.53 26.85
C LEU A 61 18.84 1.57 25.70
N SER A 62 18.21 2.05 24.61
CA SER A 62 17.97 1.21 23.42
C SER A 62 19.25 0.86 22.68
N ARG A 63 20.25 1.76 22.58
CA ARG A 63 21.49 1.44 21.86
C ARG A 63 22.28 0.30 22.51
N ARG A 64 22.28 0.19 23.85
CA ARG A 64 23.00 -0.88 24.56
C ARG A 64 22.42 -2.26 24.27
N SER A 65 21.10 -2.41 24.28
CA SER A 65 20.45 -3.69 23.97
C SER A 65 20.61 -4.06 22.49
N LEU A 66 20.79 -3.08 21.60
CA LEU A 66 20.84 -3.28 20.15
C LEU A 66 22.26 -3.35 19.56
N LEU A 67 23.32 -3.32 20.38
CA LEU A 67 24.70 -3.34 19.88
C LEU A 67 25.01 -4.54 18.98
N ASP A 68 24.28 -5.64 19.16
CA ASP A 68 24.40 -6.86 18.37
C ASP A 68 23.84 -6.75 16.93
N ILE A 69 22.93 -5.79 16.69
CA ILE A 69 22.24 -5.64 15.39
C ILE A 69 22.50 -4.28 14.71
N LEU A 70 23.01 -3.28 15.42
CA LEU A 70 23.27 -1.96 14.85
C LEU A 70 24.52 -1.94 13.98
N GLN A 71 24.44 -1.19 12.87
CA GLN A 71 25.55 -0.91 11.97
C GLN A 71 25.98 0.56 12.12
N PRO A 72 27.21 0.94 11.72
CA PRO A 72 27.68 2.33 11.81
C PRO A 72 26.77 3.36 11.12
N LYS A 73 26.01 2.95 10.11
CA LYS A 73 25.03 3.78 9.40
C LYS A 73 23.72 4.00 10.15
N HIS A 74 23.44 3.24 11.21
CA HIS A 74 22.23 3.37 12.02
C HIS A 74 22.42 4.49 13.06
N ASP A 75 22.13 5.71 12.64
CA ASP A 75 22.23 6.92 13.47
C ASP A 75 20.98 7.13 14.37
N ASP A 76 20.94 8.26 15.08
CA ASP A 76 19.80 8.57 15.96
C ASP A 76 18.50 8.74 15.18
N GLN A 77 18.58 9.30 13.97
CA GLN A 77 17.41 9.46 13.10
C GLN A 77 16.84 8.10 12.69
N PHE A 78 17.71 7.13 12.37
CA PHE A 78 17.31 5.76 12.11
C PHE A 78 16.53 5.16 13.29
N LEU A 79 17.07 5.25 14.52
CA LEU A 79 16.46 4.67 15.73
C LEU A 79 15.14 5.34 16.10
N LEU A 80 15.07 6.68 16.00
CA LEU A 80 13.88 7.46 16.34
C LEU A 80 12.66 7.08 15.49
N ARG A 81 12.85 6.56 14.26
CA ARG A 81 11.73 6.08 13.43
C ARG A 81 10.99 4.91 14.08
N TRP A 82 11.71 3.96 14.63
CA TRP A 82 11.14 2.77 15.28
C TRP A 82 10.40 3.14 16.56
N LEU A 83 10.97 4.06 17.35
CA LEU A 83 10.34 4.59 18.56
C LEU A 83 9.03 5.32 18.24
N ARG A 84 9.04 6.25 17.28
CA ARG A 84 7.83 6.98 16.87
C ARG A 84 6.74 6.03 16.36
N ALA A 85 7.10 5.03 15.55
CA ALA A 85 6.16 4.04 15.03
C ALA A 85 5.53 3.14 16.10
N ARG A 86 6.09 3.13 17.32
CA ARG A 86 5.57 2.37 18.46
C ARG A 86 5.26 3.27 19.66
N SER A 87 4.91 4.54 19.39
CA SER A 87 4.49 5.50 20.42
C SER A 87 5.46 5.60 21.59
N TRP A 88 6.76 5.48 21.30
CA TRP A 88 7.87 5.50 22.27
C TRP A 88 7.92 4.30 23.24
N ASP A 89 7.17 3.22 22.98
CA ASP A 89 7.34 1.95 23.66
C ASP A 89 8.67 1.31 23.23
N LEU A 90 9.61 1.25 24.17
CA LEU A 90 10.97 0.73 23.95
C LEU A 90 10.97 -0.74 23.56
N ALA A 91 10.19 -1.57 24.23
CA ALA A 91 10.17 -3.02 24.00
C ALA A 91 9.54 -3.35 22.65
N ALA A 92 8.43 -2.67 22.31
CA ALA A 92 7.77 -2.83 21.02
C ALA A 92 8.62 -2.30 19.86
N ALA A 93 9.30 -1.16 20.04
CA ALA A 93 10.21 -0.60 19.04
C ALA A 93 11.42 -1.51 18.80
N GLU A 94 12.03 -2.06 19.86
CA GLU A 94 13.12 -3.03 19.76
C GLU A 94 12.66 -4.31 19.04
N LYS A 95 11.51 -4.88 19.42
CA LYS A 95 10.92 -6.06 18.76
C LYS A 95 10.72 -5.82 17.27
N MET A 96 10.17 -4.66 16.90
CA MET A 96 9.94 -4.29 15.49
C MET A 96 11.26 -4.13 14.73
N LEU A 97 12.24 -3.44 15.30
CA LEU A 97 13.54 -3.22 14.67
C LEU A 97 14.28 -4.54 14.45
N ARG A 98 14.30 -5.44 15.45
CA ARG A 98 14.90 -6.78 15.33
C ARG A 98 14.25 -7.59 14.22
N ALA A 99 12.90 -7.62 14.20
CA ALA A 99 12.16 -8.30 13.14
C ALA A 99 12.48 -7.73 11.75
N SER A 100 12.61 -6.40 11.63
CA SER A 100 12.97 -5.79 10.36
C SER A 100 14.41 -6.09 9.94
N ILE A 101 15.38 -6.09 10.87
CA ILE A 101 16.77 -6.43 10.54
C ILE A 101 16.88 -7.88 10.04
N GLU A 102 16.18 -8.81 10.69
CA GLU A 102 16.12 -10.21 10.23
C GLU A 102 15.41 -10.33 8.88
N TRP A 103 14.29 -9.62 8.68
CA TRP A 103 13.62 -9.57 7.39
C TRP A 103 14.53 -9.02 6.29
N ARG A 104 15.28 -7.94 6.53
CA ARG A 104 16.21 -7.35 5.56
C ARG A 104 17.31 -8.33 5.15
N LYS A 105 17.75 -9.18 6.07
CA LYS A 105 18.70 -10.27 5.81
C LYS A 105 18.06 -11.37 4.95
N GLN A 106 16.88 -11.85 5.32
CA GLN A 106 16.16 -12.90 4.58
C GLN A 106 15.70 -12.46 3.19
N PHE A 107 15.34 -11.18 3.04
CA PHE A 107 14.93 -10.58 1.77
C PHE A 107 16.13 -10.08 0.95
N GLU A 108 17.35 -10.19 1.49
CA GLU A 108 18.61 -9.82 0.83
C GLU A 108 18.61 -8.37 0.31
N VAL A 109 18.10 -7.43 1.11
CA VAL A 109 17.80 -6.06 0.64
C VAL A 109 19.01 -5.34 0.04
N GLU A 110 20.21 -5.51 0.61
CA GLU A 110 21.43 -4.87 0.11
C GLU A 110 21.88 -5.45 -1.24
N GLU A 111 21.79 -6.78 -1.40
CA GLU A 111 22.09 -7.45 -2.66
C GLU A 111 21.04 -7.11 -3.72
N LEU A 112 19.76 -7.15 -3.36
CA LEU A 112 18.66 -6.73 -4.22
C LEU A 112 18.84 -5.29 -4.72
N TYR A 113 19.26 -4.38 -3.85
CA TYR A 113 19.51 -3.00 -4.25
C TYR A 113 20.65 -2.93 -5.28
N SER A 114 21.78 -3.61 -5.00
CA SER A 114 23.02 -3.50 -5.78
C SER A 114 23.04 -4.32 -7.07
N THR A 115 22.51 -5.54 -7.08
CA THR A 115 22.69 -6.51 -8.18
C THR A 115 21.40 -6.85 -8.91
N TRP A 116 20.27 -6.95 -8.21
CA TRP A 116 19.02 -7.44 -8.81
C TRP A 116 18.47 -6.45 -9.84
N GLN A 117 18.18 -6.93 -11.05
CA GLN A 117 17.52 -6.13 -12.07
C GLN A 117 16.08 -6.64 -12.25
N PRO A 118 15.08 -5.75 -12.31
CA PRO A 118 13.71 -6.16 -12.57
C PRO A 118 13.63 -6.87 -13.93
N PRO A 119 12.87 -7.96 -14.05
CA PRO A 119 12.68 -8.63 -15.34
C PRO A 119 11.80 -7.79 -16.26
N GLU A 120 11.97 -7.93 -17.58
CA GLU A 120 10.98 -7.40 -18.52
C GLU A 120 9.63 -8.14 -18.37
N PRO A 121 8.48 -7.45 -18.47
CA PRO A 121 8.30 -6.04 -18.80
C PRO A 121 8.36 -5.05 -17.62
N LEU A 122 8.61 -5.50 -16.38
CA LEU A 122 8.62 -4.62 -15.20
C LEU A 122 9.65 -3.50 -15.31
N ALA A 123 10.86 -3.82 -15.79
CA ALA A 123 11.97 -2.87 -15.88
C ALA A 123 11.63 -1.62 -16.70
N SER A 124 10.95 -1.81 -17.82
CA SER A 124 10.71 -0.74 -18.79
C SER A 124 9.30 -0.14 -18.72
N HIS A 125 8.32 -0.86 -18.16
CA HIS A 125 6.91 -0.45 -18.20
C HIS A 125 6.28 -0.11 -16.85
N TYR A 126 6.88 -0.50 -15.72
CA TYR A 126 6.24 -0.30 -14.43
C TYR A 126 6.07 1.20 -14.12
N PRO A 127 4.83 1.70 -13.92
CA PRO A 127 4.57 3.12 -13.76
C PRO A 127 5.17 3.64 -12.47
N SER A 128 6.20 4.47 -12.58
CA SER A 128 6.88 5.08 -11.43
C SER A 128 7.97 6.04 -11.88
N GLY A 129 8.35 6.96 -11.00
CA GLY A 129 9.58 7.72 -11.16
C GLY A 129 9.86 8.70 -10.04
N LEU A 130 11.10 9.18 -10.01
CA LEU A 130 11.54 10.28 -9.16
C LEU A 130 11.49 11.56 -9.99
N SER A 131 10.72 12.54 -9.51
CA SER A 131 10.53 13.81 -10.21
C SER A 131 11.68 14.77 -9.94
N GLY A 132 11.90 15.04 -8.66
CA GLY A 132 12.78 16.05 -8.10
C GLY A 132 12.61 16.06 -6.59
N PHE A 133 12.79 17.22 -5.96
CA PHE A 133 12.69 17.37 -4.51
C PHE A 133 11.63 18.38 -4.13
N ASP A 134 11.04 18.21 -2.95
CA ASP A 134 10.23 19.25 -2.33
C ASP A 134 11.10 20.38 -1.79
N LYS A 135 10.49 21.49 -1.36
CA LYS A 135 11.18 22.69 -0.88
C LYS A 135 12.03 22.47 0.39
N GLU A 136 11.88 21.32 1.04
CA GLU A 136 12.65 20.93 2.22
C GLU A 136 13.67 19.82 1.90
N GLY A 137 13.85 19.46 0.62
CA GLY A 137 14.83 18.49 0.17
C GLY A 137 14.36 17.02 0.16
N HIS A 138 13.06 16.75 0.37
CA HIS A 138 12.53 15.39 0.34
C HIS A 138 12.27 14.94 -1.10
N PRO A 139 12.73 13.75 -1.53
CA PRO A 139 12.49 13.26 -2.87
C PRO A 139 10.98 13.10 -3.13
N VAL A 140 10.54 13.53 -4.31
CA VAL A 140 9.17 13.43 -4.79
C VAL A 140 9.05 12.23 -5.72
N TYR A 141 8.42 11.17 -5.22
CA TYR A 141 8.17 9.93 -5.95
C TYR A 141 6.75 9.90 -6.50
N ILE A 142 6.61 9.71 -7.81
CA ILE A 142 5.32 9.72 -8.51
C ILE A 142 5.01 8.35 -9.07
N VAL A 143 3.79 7.88 -8.85
CA VAL A 143 3.25 6.62 -9.35
C VAL A 143 1.96 6.92 -10.14
N PRO A 144 2.00 6.87 -11.48
CA PRO A 144 0.82 6.86 -12.35
C PRO A 144 -0.01 5.57 -12.18
N MET A 145 -0.59 5.41 -11.00
CA MET A 145 -1.20 4.17 -10.52
C MET A 145 -2.42 3.74 -11.34
N GLY A 146 -3.22 4.67 -11.87
CA GLY A 146 -4.34 4.28 -12.72
C GLY A 146 -3.93 3.67 -14.07
N ASN A 147 -2.66 3.83 -14.47
CA ASN A 147 -2.07 3.14 -15.62
C ASN A 147 -1.35 1.82 -15.26
N LEU A 148 -1.41 1.39 -13.99
CA LEU A 148 -0.83 0.12 -13.56
C LEU A 148 -1.69 -1.06 -14.03
N ASP A 149 -1.18 -1.80 -15.02
CA ASP A 149 -1.76 -3.08 -15.45
C ASP A 149 -1.36 -4.22 -14.50
N ILE A 150 -1.89 -4.17 -13.26
CA ILE A 150 -1.56 -5.15 -12.21
C ILE A 150 -1.88 -6.58 -12.63
N VAL A 151 -2.92 -6.77 -13.45
CA VAL A 151 -3.29 -8.08 -14.01
C VAL A 151 -2.19 -8.56 -14.97
N GLY A 152 -1.80 -7.74 -15.94
CA GLY A 152 -0.71 -8.08 -16.86
C GLY A 152 0.61 -8.35 -16.14
N TYR A 153 0.94 -7.56 -15.10
CA TYR A 153 2.17 -7.80 -14.34
C TYR A 153 2.15 -9.11 -13.58
N LEU A 154 1.03 -9.48 -12.95
CA LEU A 154 0.91 -10.77 -12.27
C LEU A 154 0.87 -11.98 -13.23
N HIS A 155 0.59 -11.77 -14.53
CA HIS A 155 0.74 -12.80 -15.57
C HIS A 155 2.14 -12.85 -16.21
N THR A 156 2.99 -11.84 -16.02
CA THR A 156 4.33 -11.75 -16.62
C THR A 156 5.46 -11.92 -15.61
N ALA A 157 5.22 -11.55 -14.36
CA ALA A 157 6.17 -11.59 -13.26
C ALA A 157 5.54 -12.27 -12.03
N THR A 158 6.39 -12.68 -11.09
CA THR A 158 5.90 -13.23 -9.83
C THR A 158 5.47 -12.12 -8.87
N LYS A 159 4.63 -12.45 -7.89
CA LYS A 159 4.34 -11.56 -6.75
C LYS A 159 5.64 -11.10 -6.08
N GLN A 160 6.61 -12.00 -5.93
CA GLN A 160 7.91 -11.69 -5.35
C GLN A 160 8.70 -10.67 -6.19
N ASP A 161 8.66 -10.74 -7.52
CA ASP A 161 9.33 -9.75 -8.39
C ASP A 161 8.74 -8.34 -8.20
N LEU A 162 7.42 -8.23 -8.04
CA LEU A 162 6.73 -6.96 -7.76
C LEU A 162 7.07 -6.41 -6.36
N MET A 163 7.17 -7.28 -5.36
CA MET A 163 7.64 -6.91 -4.02
C MET A 163 9.09 -6.46 -4.04
N ARG A 164 9.98 -7.19 -4.74
CA ARG A 164 11.39 -6.83 -4.90
C ARG A 164 11.56 -5.49 -5.61
N LEU A 165 10.77 -5.24 -6.66
CA LEU A 165 10.74 -3.96 -7.36
C LEU A 165 10.36 -2.81 -6.41
N THR A 166 9.31 -3.00 -5.61
CA THR A 166 8.84 -1.99 -4.65
C THR A 166 9.92 -1.69 -3.60
N VAL A 167 10.54 -2.73 -3.03
CA VAL A 167 11.65 -2.59 -2.08
C VAL A 167 12.80 -1.84 -2.73
N LYS A 168 13.22 -2.22 -3.95
CA LYS A 168 14.29 -1.53 -4.67
C LYS A 168 13.98 -0.05 -4.87
N GLN A 169 12.75 0.29 -5.25
CA GLN A 169 12.32 1.68 -5.45
C GLN A 169 12.34 2.49 -4.14
N LEU A 170 11.88 1.90 -3.02
CA LEU A 170 11.96 2.52 -1.70
C LEU A 170 13.41 2.75 -1.28
N GLU A 171 14.27 1.74 -1.38
CA GLU A 171 15.70 1.86 -1.03
C GLU A 171 16.41 2.92 -1.87
N THR A 172 16.16 2.97 -3.19
CA THR A 172 16.70 4.02 -4.07
C THR A 172 16.24 5.40 -3.63
N THR A 173 14.95 5.57 -3.32
CA THR A 173 14.39 6.86 -2.92
C THR A 173 14.93 7.31 -1.57
N LEU A 174 15.05 6.39 -0.60
CA LEU A 174 15.60 6.69 0.72
C LEU A 174 17.07 7.08 0.69
N ARG A 175 17.88 6.46 -0.18
CA ARG A 175 19.29 6.88 -0.34
C ARG A 175 19.40 8.28 -0.92
N GLN A 176 18.51 8.68 -1.84
CA GLN A 176 18.47 10.07 -2.32
C GLN A 176 18.05 11.05 -1.23
N ALA A 177 17.12 10.65 -0.35
CA ALA A 177 16.77 11.43 0.83
C ALA A 177 18.01 11.63 1.72
N GLU A 178 18.74 10.56 2.03
CA GLU A 178 19.96 10.59 2.85
C GLU A 178 21.05 11.49 2.23
N GLU A 179 21.25 11.43 0.92
CA GLU A 179 22.19 12.30 0.19
C GLU A 179 21.83 13.79 0.29
N HIS A 180 20.54 14.11 0.48
CA HIS A 180 20.03 15.47 0.69
C HIS A 180 19.92 15.84 2.17
N GLY A 181 20.38 14.98 3.10
CA GLY A 181 20.35 15.23 4.53
C GLY A 181 18.97 15.10 5.17
N VAL A 182 18.03 14.43 4.49
CA VAL A 182 16.68 14.14 4.99
C VAL A 182 16.43 12.62 5.05
N ASN A 183 15.33 12.19 5.67
CA ASN A 183 15.05 10.77 5.88
C ASN A 183 13.60 10.36 5.53
N GLN A 184 12.86 11.26 4.88
CA GLN A 184 11.49 11.02 4.44
C GLN A 184 11.34 11.29 2.94
N LEU A 185 10.23 10.82 2.37
CA LEU A 185 9.86 11.03 0.98
C LEU A 185 8.44 11.61 0.85
N VAL A 186 8.18 12.26 -0.27
CA VAL A 186 6.84 12.66 -0.72
C VAL A 186 6.37 11.67 -1.77
N ALA A 187 5.18 11.09 -1.59
CA ALA A 187 4.58 10.18 -2.56
C ALA A 187 3.39 10.84 -3.26
N ILE A 188 3.28 10.68 -4.57
CA ILE A 188 2.14 11.11 -5.38
C ILE A 188 1.60 9.89 -6.13
N PHE A 189 0.38 9.46 -5.81
CA PHE A 189 -0.35 8.43 -6.55
C PHE A 189 -1.41 9.08 -7.42
N ASP A 190 -1.23 8.96 -8.72
CA ASP A 190 -2.19 9.46 -9.71
C ASP A 190 -3.15 8.34 -10.12
N LEU A 191 -4.42 8.53 -9.77
CA LEU A 191 -5.50 7.56 -10.03
C LEU A 191 -6.30 7.89 -11.30
N ASP A 192 -5.81 8.77 -12.18
CA ASP A 192 -6.42 8.92 -13.49
C ASP A 192 -6.40 7.57 -14.25
N HIS A 193 -7.52 7.19 -14.84
CA HIS A 193 -7.79 5.86 -15.41
C HIS A 193 -7.85 4.66 -14.41
N PHE A 194 -7.96 4.91 -13.10
CA PHE A 194 -8.06 3.83 -12.11
C PHE A 194 -9.18 2.81 -12.41
N ASN A 195 -8.80 1.53 -12.41
CA ASN A 195 -9.69 0.42 -12.73
C ASN A 195 -9.96 -0.44 -11.47
N LEU A 196 -11.13 -0.25 -10.85
CA LEU A 196 -11.50 -1.01 -9.65
C LEU A 196 -11.52 -2.53 -9.91
N ARG A 197 -11.90 -2.99 -11.11
CA ARG A 197 -11.96 -4.43 -11.40
C ARG A 197 -10.59 -5.08 -11.30
N GLN A 198 -9.56 -4.43 -11.85
CA GLN A 198 -8.19 -4.92 -11.73
C GLN A 198 -7.72 -4.93 -10.28
N PHE A 199 -8.05 -3.88 -9.52
CA PHE A 199 -7.68 -3.78 -8.12
C PHE A 199 -8.37 -4.83 -7.26
N ALA A 200 -9.68 -5.06 -7.47
CA ALA A 200 -10.49 -6.03 -6.73
C ALA A 200 -10.23 -7.49 -7.12
N TRP A 201 -9.44 -7.75 -8.16
CA TRP A 201 -9.02 -9.11 -8.49
C TRP A 201 -8.18 -9.69 -7.35
N LYS A 202 -8.59 -10.83 -6.78
CA LYS A 202 -7.98 -11.40 -5.56
C LYS A 202 -6.43 -11.42 -5.55
N PRO A 203 -5.72 -11.90 -6.60
CA PRO A 203 -4.26 -11.84 -6.64
C PRO A 203 -3.67 -10.41 -6.59
N ALA A 204 -4.35 -9.44 -7.20
CA ALA A 204 -3.97 -8.02 -7.10
C ALA A 204 -4.20 -7.50 -5.67
N MET A 205 -5.35 -7.77 -5.07
CA MET A 205 -5.62 -7.42 -3.66
C MET A 205 -4.59 -8.03 -2.72
N GLU A 206 -4.24 -9.31 -2.88
CA GLU A 206 -3.23 -9.99 -2.07
C GLU A 206 -1.83 -9.39 -2.26
N LEU A 207 -1.48 -8.97 -3.48
CA LEU A 207 -0.24 -8.23 -3.71
C LEU A 207 -0.25 -6.91 -2.95
N VAL A 208 -1.32 -6.10 -3.10
CA VAL A 208 -1.43 -4.79 -2.46
C VAL A 208 -1.36 -4.91 -0.94
N ILE A 209 -2.11 -5.85 -0.34
CA ILE A 209 -2.07 -6.10 1.10
C ILE A 209 -0.66 -6.50 1.56
N SER A 210 0.00 -7.41 0.85
CA SER A 210 1.38 -7.80 1.19
C SER A 210 2.38 -6.66 1.06
N LEU A 211 2.20 -5.76 0.09
CA LEU A 211 3.04 -4.56 -0.05
C LEU A 211 2.83 -3.59 1.11
N LEU A 212 1.58 -3.39 1.54
CA LEU A 212 1.26 -2.54 2.70
C LEU A 212 1.81 -3.11 4.00
N GLN A 213 1.62 -4.42 4.24
CA GLN A 213 2.18 -5.10 5.41
C GLN A 213 3.71 -5.03 5.44
N LEU A 214 4.36 -5.25 4.28
CA LEU A 214 5.81 -5.11 4.16
C LEU A 214 6.26 -3.68 4.48
N TYR A 215 5.57 -2.69 3.92
CA TYR A 215 5.85 -1.27 4.14
C TYR A 215 5.74 -0.90 5.62
N GLU A 216 4.61 -1.22 6.25
CA GLU A 216 4.31 -0.91 7.65
C GLU A 216 5.26 -1.60 8.64
N ALA A 217 5.72 -2.81 8.31
CA ALA A 217 6.63 -3.56 9.17
C ALA A 217 8.10 -3.12 9.06
N ASN A 218 8.54 -2.63 7.89
CA ASN A 218 9.96 -2.46 7.59
C ASN A 218 10.40 -1.04 7.25
N TYR A 219 9.45 -0.14 7.01
CA TYR A 219 9.71 1.24 6.59
C TYR A 219 8.96 2.26 7.47
N PRO A 220 9.09 2.18 8.81
CA PRO A 220 8.40 3.12 9.69
C PRO A 220 8.86 4.56 9.44
N GLU A 221 7.94 5.51 9.58
CA GLU A 221 8.20 6.96 9.58
C GLU A 221 8.87 7.55 8.32
N ILE A 222 8.96 6.82 7.21
CA ILE A 222 9.64 7.33 6.01
C ILE A 222 8.74 8.19 5.10
N LEU A 223 7.43 8.16 5.30
CA LEU A 223 6.50 8.98 4.52
C LEU A 223 6.39 10.36 5.18
N LYS A 224 6.68 11.42 4.43
CA LYS A 224 6.36 12.79 4.83
C LYS A 224 4.87 13.08 4.58
N VAL A 225 4.44 12.87 3.34
CA VAL A 225 3.04 13.04 2.90
C VAL A 225 2.79 12.21 1.65
N CYS A 226 1.57 11.66 1.53
CA CYS A 226 1.09 10.94 0.36
C CYS A 226 -0.08 11.70 -0.27
N TYR A 227 0.07 12.15 -1.51
CA TYR A 227 -0.99 12.77 -2.30
C TYR A 227 -1.61 11.72 -3.21
N ILE A 228 -2.87 11.38 -2.98
CA ILE A 228 -3.66 10.58 -3.93
C ILE A 228 -4.48 11.56 -4.75
N ILE A 229 -4.08 11.79 -5.99
CA ILE A 229 -4.72 12.74 -6.90
C ILE A 229 -5.57 12.01 -7.92
N ASN A 230 -6.48 12.74 -8.56
CA ASN A 230 -7.37 12.19 -9.59
C ASN A 230 -8.21 11.00 -9.13
N ALA A 231 -8.52 10.90 -7.84
CA ALA A 231 -9.26 9.78 -7.28
C ALA A 231 -10.72 9.77 -7.80
N PRO A 232 -11.14 8.73 -8.55
CA PRO A 232 -12.55 8.60 -8.93
C PRO A 232 -13.42 8.31 -7.69
N LYS A 233 -14.72 8.62 -7.76
CA LYS A 233 -15.66 8.34 -6.64
C LYS A 233 -15.57 6.89 -6.14
N LEU A 234 -15.38 5.96 -7.08
CA LEU A 234 -15.27 4.53 -6.82
C LEU A 234 -14.01 4.13 -6.01
N PHE A 235 -12.96 4.95 -6.01
CA PHE A 235 -11.75 4.70 -5.21
C PHE A 235 -12.05 4.64 -3.70
N ALA A 236 -13.11 5.31 -3.23
CA ALA A 236 -13.53 5.23 -1.83
C ALA A 236 -13.77 3.77 -1.37
N LEU A 237 -14.25 2.90 -2.26
CA LEU A 237 -14.41 1.47 -1.96
C LEU A 237 -13.06 0.78 -1.78
N ALA A 238 -12.13 0.99 -2.72
CA ALA A 238 -10.78 0.43 -2.62
C ALA A 238 -10.05 0.93 -1.36
N TYR A 239 -10.12 2.23 -1.08
CA TYR A 239 -9.50 2.86 0.09
C TYR A 239 -10.07 2.34 1.41
N ALA A 240 -11.38 2.11 1.50
CA ALA A 240 -12.02 1.53 2.68
C ALA A 240 -11.46 0.14 3.04
N ILE A 241 -10.97 -0.60 2.03
CA ILE A 241 -10.33 -1.90 2.22
C ILE A 241 -8.87 -1.71 2.66
N ILE A 242 -8.07 -0.99 1.88
CA ILE A 242 -6.62 -0.91 2.15
C ILE A 242 -6.27 -0.13 3.41
N LYS A 243 -7.09 0.85 3.83
CA LYS A 243 -6.81 1.63 5.04
C LYS A 243 -6.73 0.78 6.30
N LYS A 244 -7.37 -0.41 6.33
CA LYS A 244 -7.29 -1.35 7.46
C LYS A 244 -5.90 -1.96 7.66
N PHE A 245 -5.06 -1.93 6.61
CA PHE A 245 -3.70 -2.46 6.61
C PHE A 245 -2.65 -1.35 6.74
N ILE A 246 -3.09 -0.12 7.04
CA ILE A 246 -2.25 1.07 7.15
C ILE A 246 -2.43 1.61 8.56
N ASN A 247 -1.33 1.89 9.27
CA ASN A 247 -1.43 2.41 10.63
C ASN A 247 -2.04 3.84 10.64
N GLU A 248 -2.64 4.26 11.75
CA GLU A 248 -3.32 5.57 11.84
C GLU A 248 -2.42 6.76 11.51
N TYR A 249 -1.14 6.67 11.89
CA TYR A 249 -0.17 7.72 11.64
C TYR A 249 0.15 7.86 10.15
N THR A 250 0.34 6.76 9.42
CA THR A 250 0.46 6.74 7.95
C THR A 250 -0.83 7.25 7.31
N GLN A 251 -2.01 6.82 7.80
CA GLN A 251 -3.30 7.30 7.29
C GLN A 251 -3.44 8.83 7.41
N SER A 252 -2.97 9.42 8.52
CA SER A 252 -3.02 10.87 8.75
C SER A 252 -2.23 11.70 7.72
N LYS A 253 -1.26 11.06 7.05
CA LYS A 253 -0.40 11.66 6.02
C LYS A 253 -0.96 11.50 4.60
N ILE A 254 -2.05 10.76 4.43
CA ILE A 254 -2.69 10.53 3.14
C ILE A 254 -3.71 11.65 2.87
N LYS A 255 -3.50 12.40 1.79
CA LYS A 255 -4.40 13.44 1.31
C LYS A 255 -5.02 13.00 -0.01
N ILE A 256 -6.35 12.80 -0.03
CA ILE A 256 -7.08 12.30 -1.20
C ILE A 256 -7.82 13.44 -1.90
N PHE A 257 -7.57 13.60 -3.20
CA PHE A 257 -8.18 14.60 -4.06
C PHE A 257 -8.94 13.94 -5.20
N LYS A 258 -10.15 14.47 -5.46
CA LYS A 258 -10.95 14.09 -6.62
C LYS A 258 -10.29 14.58 -7.92
N LEU A 259 -10.87 14.22 -9.07
CA LEU A 259 -10.41 14.57 -10.43
C LEU A 259 -10.21 16.08 -10.72
N GLU A 260 -10.61 16.96 -9.81
CA GLU A 260 -10.49 18.42 -9.97
C GLU A 260 -9.06 18.89 -9.68
N SER A 261 -8.29 19.19 -10.72
CA SER A 261 -6.90 19.69 -10.62
C SER A 261 -6.75 21.01 -9.88
N THR A 262 -7.80 21.82 -9.86
CA THR A 262 -7.84 23.15 -9.22
C THR A 262 -7.56 23.12 -7.72
N LYS A 263 -7.70 21.96 -7.05
CA LYS A 263 -7.45 21.82 -5.62
C LYS A 263 -6.08 21.25 -5.29
N TRP A 264 -5.64 20.25 -6.04
CA TRP A 264 -4.40 19.55 -5.72
C TRP A 264 -3.17 20.19 -6.36
N GLN A 265 -3.26 20.82 -7.54
CA GLN A 265 -2.10 21.47 -8.17
C GLN A 265 -1.51 22.61 -7.32
N PRO A 266 -2.31 23.57 -6.80
CA PRO A 266 -1.78 24.64 -5.95
C PRO A 266 -1.15 24.10 -4.65
N LEU A 267 -1.70 23.02 -4.10
CA LEU A 267 -1.16 22.37 -2.90
C LEU A 267 0.17 21.67 -3.19
N LEU A 268 0.31 20.96 -4.32
CA LEU A 268 1.61 20.41 -4.70
C LEU A 268 2.65 21.53 -4.86
N LEU A 269 2.30 22.63 -5.53
CA LEU A 269 3.18 23.78 -5.73
C LEU A 269 3.49 24.57 -4.44
N SER A 270 2.66 24.48 -3.41
CA SER A 270 3.00 25.07 -2.11
C SER A 270 4.17 24.33 -1.45
N HIS A 271 4.34 23.03 -1.75
CA HIS A 271 5.38 22.18 -1.15
C HIS A 271 6.55 21.84 -2.09
N VAL A 272 6.34 21.84 -3.41
CA VAL A 272 7.33 21.47 -4.42
C VAL A 272 7.55 22.65 -5.36
N ASP A 273 8.80 22.99 -5.66
CA ASP A 273 9.09 24.04 -6.64
C ASP A 273 8.62 23.62 -8.04
N ALA A 274 8.13 24.58 -8.83
CA ALA A 274 7.48 24.29 -10.10
C ALA A 274 8.41 23.58 -11.09
N ASP A 275 9.71 23.87 -11.07
CA ASP A 275 10.74 23.25 -11.91
C ASP A 275 11.09 21.81 -11.49
N ASN A 276 10.71 21.40 -10.27
CA ASN A 276 10.88 20.04 -9.75
C ASN A 276 9.67 19.14 -10.00
N LEU A 277 8.61 19.65 -10.63
CA LEU A 277 7.35 18.94 -10.88
C LEU A 277 6.98 18.99 -12.37
N PRO A 278 6.56 17.88 -13.01
CA PRO A 278 6.12 17.88 -14.40
C PRO A 278 4.98 18.86 -14.61
N LYS A 279 4.94 19.48 -15.78
CA LYS A 279 3.87 20.37 -16.20
C LYS A 279 2.50 19.69 -16.13
N HIS A 280 2.45 18.37 -16.39
CA HIS A 280 1.25 17.55 -16.21
C HIS A 280 0.68 17.60 -14.77
N TYR A 281 1.54 17.71 -13.76
CA TYR A 281 1.18 17.80 -12.35
C TYR A 281 1.12 19.25 -11.83
N GLY A 282 1.14 20.25 -12.72
CA GLY A 282 0.99 21.67 -12.40
C GLY A 282 2.29 22.46 -12.31
N GLY A 283 3.46 21.81 -12.44
CA GLY A 283 4.75 22.49 -12.48
C GLY A 283 5.10 23.07 -13.85
N THR A 284 6.40 23.23 -14.09
CA THR A 284 6.97 23.76 -15.34
C THR A 284 7.94 22.79 -16.00
N MET A 285 8.28 21.66 -15.35
CA MET A 285 9.21 20.69 -15.92
C MET A 285 8.58 20.00 -17.15
N VAL A 286 9.38 19.88 -18.21
CA VAL A 286 9.07 19.14 -19.44
C VAL A 286 10.30 18.32 -19.81
N ASP A 287 10.12 17.23 -20.54
CA ASP A 287 11.25 16.48 -21.10
C ASP A 287 11.97 17.29 -22.21
N PRO A 288 13.19 16.88 -22.63
CA PRO A 288 13.93 17.56 -23.69
C PRO A 288 13.17 17.72 -25.02
N ASP A 289 12.22 16.82 -25.31
CA ASP A 289 11.34 16.86 -26.47
C ASP A 289 10.06 17.71 -26.26
N GLY A 290 9.90 18.29 -25.06
CA GLY A 290 8.76 19.10 -24.67
C GLY A 290 7.59 18.33 -24.06
N ASP A 291 7.70 17.00 -23.86
CA ASP A 291 6.61 16.23 -23.25
C ASP A 291 6.33 16.70 -21.80
N PRO A 292 5.11 17.18 -21.48
CA PRO A 292 4.76 17.69 -20.16
C PRO A 292 4.63 16.63 -19.06
N LYS A 293 4.61 15.34 -19.42
CA LYS A 293 4.52 14.22 -18.47
C LYS A 293 5.89 13.76 -17.98
N CYS A 294 6.96 14.19 -18.63
CA CYS A 294 8.34 13.81 -18.35
C CYS A 294 8.59 12.29 -18.31
N PRO A 295 8.21 11.51 -19.37
CA PRO A 295 8.41 10.06 -19.41
C PRO A 295 9.86 9.60 -19.19
N SER A 296 10.87 10.45 -19.42
CA SER A 296 12.28 10.17 -19.12
C SER A 296 12.54 9.98 -17.63
N LYS A 297 11.74 10.63 -16.77
CA LYS A 297 11.81 10.56 -15.31
C LYS A 297 10.69 9.71 -14.71
N ILE A 298 9.46 9.92 -15.18
CA ILE A 298 8.25 9.29 -14.66
C ILE A 298 7.68 8.36 -15.72
N ARG A 299 7.91 7.06 -15.56
CA ARG A 299 7.35 6.07 -16.49
C ARG A 299 5.83 6.12 -16.40
N PRO A 300 5.11 6.34 -17.52
CA PRO A 300 3.67 6.55 -17.49
C PRO A 300 2.87 5.27 -17.22
N GLY A 301 3.49 4.10 -17.33
CA GLY A 301 2.79 2.82 -17.37
C GLY A 301 2.16 2.57 -18.74
N ARG A 302 1.87 1.30 -19.02
CA ARG A 302 1.02 0.90 -20.14
C ARG A 302 0.42 -0.46 -19.91
N MET A 303 -0.70 -0.74 -20.58
CA MET A 303 -1.24 -2.09 -20.66
C MET A 303 -0.25 -3.02 -21.37
N LEU A 304 -0.03 -4.19 -20.79
CA LEU A 304 0.87 -5.18 -21.34
C LEU A 304 0.14 -5.97 -22.44
N ALA A 305 0.85 -6.18 -23.54
CA ALA A 305 0.33 -7.00 -24.61
C ALA A 305 0.20 -8.47 -24.13
N LYS A 306 -0.95 -9.10 -24.41
CA LYS A 306 -1.26 -10.47 -23.92
C LYS A 306 -0.25 -11.54 -24.37
N ASN A 307 0.48 -11.30 -25.45
CA ASN A 307 1.55 -12.19 -25.92
C ASN A 307 2.79 -12.20 -25.00
N LEU A 308 2.97 -11.18 -24.16
CA LEU A 308 4.03 -11.13 -23.15
C LEU A 308 3.71 -12.01 -21.94
N TYR A 309 2.45 -12.36 -21.75
CA TYR A 309 2.01 -13.16 -20.62
C TYR A 309 2.77 -14.46 -20.72
N LYS A 310 3.57 -14.76 -19.70
CA LYS A 310 4.35 -15.99 -19.73
C LYS A 310 3.32 -17.10 -19.86
N LYS A 311 3.46 -17.97 -20.87
CA LYS A 311 2.88 -19.33 -20.84
C LYS A 311 3.56 -20.11 -19.71
N LYS A 312 3.52 -19.58 -18.50
CA LYS A 312 3.63 -20.43 -17.34
C LYS A 312 2.34 -21.23 -17.41
N SER A 313 2.47 -22.52 -17.71
CA SER A 313 1.84 -23.49 -16.84
C SER A 313 2.06 -22.97 -15.44
N ILE A 314 1.10 -22.22 -14.93
CA ILE A 314 0.99 -22.09 -13.50
C ILE A 314 0.86 -23.55 -13.12
N SER A 315 1.93 -24.11 -12.53
CA SER A 315 1.80 -25.34 -11.79
C SER A 315 0.52 -25.15 -10.98
N ASN A 316 -0.40 -26.09 -11.17
CA ASN A 316 -1.75 -26.15 -10.64
C ASN A 316 -1.79 -26.13 -9.10
N GLU A 317 -0.86 -25.47 -8.42
CA GLU A 317 -0.64 -25.49 -6.98
C GLU A 317 -0.76 -24.10 -6.34
N MET A 318 -0.78 -23.00 -7.10
CA MET A 318 -1.14 -21.67 -6.57
C MET A 318 -2.42 -21.06 -7.17
N LEU A 319 -3.01 -21.69 -8.20
CA LEU A 319 -4.35 -21.34 -8.71
C LEU A 319 -5.48 -22.23 -8.16
N THR A 320 -5.15 -23.25 -7.37
CA THR A 320 -6.10 -24.26 -6.88
C THR A 320 -6.60 -23.97 -5.48
N SER A 321 -7.23 -22.82 -5.29
CA SER A 321 -8.29 -22.74 -4.27
C SER A 321 -9.57 -22.03 -4.75
N ARG A 322 -9.74 -21.84 -6.06
CA ARG A 322 -11.08 -21.66 -6.63
C ARG A 322 -11.57 -23.03 -7.07
N GLU A 323 -12.35 -23.69 -6.22
CA GLU A 323 -13.09 -24.88 -6.63
C GLU A 323 -14.15 -24.46 -7.63
N TYR A 324 -13.83 -24.55 -8.93
CA TYR A 324 -14.82 -24.35 -9.97
C TYR A 324 -15.87 -25.45 -9.87
N VAL A 325 -17.13 -25.05 -9.79
CA VAL A 325 -18.24 -25.97 -9.95
C VAL A 325 -18.34 -26.31 -11.43
N THR A 326 -18.28 -27.60 -11.74
CA THR A 326 -18.44 -28.09 -13.10
C THR A 326 -19.84 -28.67 -13.27
N THR A 327 -20.55 -28.21 -14.28
CA THR A 327 -21.90 -28.71 -14.57
C THR A 327 -22.20 -28.71 -16.07
N THR A 328 -23.19 -29.48 -16.47
CA THR A 328 -23.63 -29.57 -17.87
C THR A 328 -25.00 -28.91 -18.03
N ILE A 329 -25.05 -27.80 -18.74
CA ILE A 329 -26.30 -27.13 -19.12
C ILE A 329 -26.86 -27.82 -20.35
N LYS A 330 -27.98 -28.54 -20.17
CA LYS A 330 -28.61 -29.26 -21.26
C LYS A 330 -29.08 -28.30 -22.37
N ARG A 331 -29.18 -28.81 -23.60
CA ARG A 331 -29.79 -28.07 -24.71
C ARG A 331 -31.18 -27.57 -24.32
N GLY A 332 -31.54 -26.35 -24.70
CA GLY A 332 -32.86 -25.79 -24.38
C GLY A 332 -33.06 -25.41 -22.91
N LYS A 333 -32.00 -25.42 -22.08
CA LYS A 333 -32.08 -25.16 -20.63
C LYS A 333 -31.17 -24.01 -20.20
N GLN A 334 -31.43 -23.53 -18.99
CA GLN A 334 -30.64 -22.50 -18.31
C GLN A 334 -30.17 -23.02 -16.94
N LEU A 335 -29.09 -22.45 -16.45
CA LEU A 335 -28.70 -22.50 -15.04
C LEU A 335 -28.86 -21.09 -14.47
N MET A 336 -29.55 -20.96 -13.35
CA MET A 336 -29.75 -19.71 -12.63
C MET A 336 -29.22 -19.88 -11.22
N LEU A 337 -28.38 -18.95 -10.77
CA LEU A 337 -27.76 -18.96 -9.45
C LEU A 337 -28.19 -17.70 -8.72
N ASP A 338 -28.93 -17.88 -7.62
CA ASP A 338 -29.48 -16.78 -6.84
C ASP A 338 -28.62 -16.51 -5.60
N PHE A 339 -28.34 -15.22 -5.36
CA PHE A 339 -27.55 -14.74 -4.24
C PHE A 339 -28.29 -13.59 -3.54
N PHE A 340 -28.73 -13.83 -2.31
CA PHE A 340 -29.32 -12.78 -1.49
C PHE A 340 -28.23 -11.91 -0.89
N VAL A 341 -28.35 -10.60 -1.05
CA VAL A 341 -27.44 -9.61 -0.49
C VAL A 341 -28.23 -8.74 0.47
N SER A 342 -27.93 -8.89 1.77
CA SER A 342 -28.56 -8.13 2.85
C SER A 342 -27.88 -6.78 3.12
N ASP A 343 -26.57 -6.68 2.90
CA ASP A 343 -25.78 -5.51 3.28
C ASP A 343 -25.27 -4.70 2.09
N SER A 344 -25.28 -3.37 2.24
CA SER A 344 -24.69 -2.47 1.27
C SER A 344 -23.16 -2.64 1.22
N GLY A 345 -22.59 -2.59 0.01
CA GLY A 345 -21.13 -2.65 -0.19
C GLY A 345 -20.58 -4.04 -0.50
N CYS A 346 -21.42 -5.08 -0.54
CA CYS A 346 -21.03 -6.39 -1.06
C CYS A 346 -20.71 -6.32 -2.56
N LEU A 347 -19.87 -7.24 -3.04
CA LEU A 347 -19.52 -7.38 -4.45
C LEU A 347 -19.93 -8.77 -4.96
N LEU A 348 -20.70 -8.82 -6.04
CA LEU A 348 -20.94 -10.07 -6.77
C LEU A 348 -19.83 -10.25 -7.80
N GLN A 349 -19.11 -11.36 -7.71
CA GLN A 349 -18.03 -11.72 -8.64
C GLN A 349 -18.35 -13.04 -9.34
N TRP A 350 -18.02 -13.11 -10.62
CA TRP A 350 -18.08 -14.33 -11.41
C TRP A 350 -16.81 -14.55 -12.22
N ASP A 351 -16.55 -15.81 -12.48
CA ASP A 351 -15.47 -16.33 -13.30
C ASP A 351 -15.95 -17.65 -13.89
N PHE A 352 -16.00 -17.78 -15.22
CA PHE A 352 -16.46 -19.01 -15.85
C PHE A 352 -15.86 -19.28 -17.22
N ARG A 353 -15.89 -20.54 -17.62
CA ARG A 353 -15.57 -20.99 -18.97
C ARG A 353 -16.41 -22.16 -19.41
N THR A 354 -16.45 -22.39 -20.72
CA THR A 354 -17.10 -23.54 -21.33
C THR A 354 -16.09 -24.44 -22.02
N GLU A 355 -16.33 -25.76 -22.00
CA GLU A 355 -15.58 -26.71 -22.83
C GLU A 355 -16.04 -26.59 -24.30
N GLY A 356 -15.67 -25.49 -24.94
CA GLY A 356 -16.04 -25.18 -26.33
C GLY A 356 -17.40 -24.47 -26.47
N HIS A 357 -17.54 -23.80 -27.62
CA HIS A 357 -18.72 -23.01 -28.00
C HIS A 357 -19.04 -21.84 -27.05
N ASP A 358 -19.99 -21.01 -27.46
CA ASP A 358 -20.46 -19.89 -26.66
C ASP A 358 -21.41 -20.33 -25.54
N ILE A 359 -21.77 -19.44 -24.62
CA ILE A 359 -22.89 -19.60 -23.68
C ILE A 359 -23.58 -18.24 -23.56
N GLY A 360 -24.91 -18.23 -23.40
CA GLY A 360 -25.60 -16.99 -23.04
C GLY A 360 -25.28 -16.64 -21.59
N PHE A 361 -24.90 -15.40 -21.30
CA PHE A 361 -24.57 -14.98 -19.94
C PHE A 361 -25.26 -13.66 -19.62
N GLY A 362 -25.89 -13.57 -18.44
CA GLY A 362 -26.47 -12.34 -17.94
C GLY A 362 -26.57 -12.29 -16.42
N VAL A 363 -26.80 -11.10 -15.91
CA VAL A 363 -26.93 -10.83 -14.47
C VAL A 363 -28.06 -9.82 -14.26
N ASN A 364 -29.01 -10.17 -13.40
CA ASN A 364 -30.07 -9.28 -12.96
C ASN A 364 -30.22 -9.33 -11.43
N TYR A 365 -31.01 -8.42 -10.88
CA TYR A 365 -31.41 -8.49 -9.47
C TYR A 365 -32.87 -8.07 -9.31
N VAL A 366 -33.47 -8.52 -8.23
CA VAL A 366 -34.76 -8.07 -7.72
C VAL A 366 -34.50 -7.29 -6.43
N ASP A 367 -34.94 -6.04 -6.37
CA ASP A 367 -34.85 -5.22 -5.16
C ASP A 367 -35.94 -5.57 -4.14
N ASP A 368 -35.89 -4.91 -2.98
CA ASP A 368 -36.84 -5.12 -1.87
C ASP A 368 -38.30 -4.84 -2.24
N ASP A 369 -38.51 -3.96 -3.24
CA ASP A 369 -39.84 -3.63 -3.78
C ASP A 369 -40.34 -4.70 -4.79
N GLY A 370 -39.56 -5.76 -5.03
CA GLY A 370 -39.86 -6.80 -6.01
C GLY A 370 -39.62 -6.37 -7.46
N LYS A 371 -38.99 -5.23 -7.71
CA LYS A 371 -38.72 -4.73 -9.05
C LYS A 371 -37.46 -5.39 -9.61
N LYS A 372 -37.59 -5.93 -10.81
CA LYS A 372 -36.47 -6.56 -11.54
C LYS A 372 -35.65 -5.50 -12.29
N HIS A 373 -34.33 -5.61 -12.18
CA HIS A 373 -33.36 -4.76 -12.86
C HIS A 373 -32.30 -5.61 -13.54
N GLU A 374 -31.99 -5.27 -14.78
CA GLU A 374 -30.96 -5.94 -15.56
C GLU A 374 -29.64 -5.18 -15.45
N ILE A 375 -28.55 -5.90 -15.18
CA ILE A 375 -27.20 -5.32 -15.02
C ILE A 375 -26.32 -5.73 -16.18
N VAL A 376 -26.35 -7.01 -16.53
CA VAL A 376 -25.66 -7.56 -17.69
C VAL A 376 -26.71 -8.20 -18.58
N GLU A 377 -26.89 -7.62 -19.76
CA GLU A 377 -27.82 -8.13 -20.76
C GLU A 377 -27.39 -9.53 -21.22
N ILE A 378 -28.36 -10.45 -21.32
CA ILE A 378 -28.07 -11.81 -21.79
C ILE A 378 -27.55 -11.75 -23.21
N SER A 379 -26.27 -12.07 -23.37
CA SER A 379 -25.60 -12.12 -24.67
C SER A 379 -24.77 -13.39 -24.80
N ARG A 380 -24.55 -13.84 -26.04
CA ARG A 380 -23.77 -15.05 -26.34
C ARG A 380 -22.29 -14.73 -26.27
N ILE A 381 -21.57 -15.39 -25.38
CA ILE A 381 -20.14 -15.16 -25.13
C ILE A 381 -19.35 -16.44 -25.38
N SER A 382 -18.32 -16.36 -26.22
CA SER A 382 -17.34 -17.44 -26.40
C SER A 382 -16.34 -17.44 -25.25
N SER A 383 -16.46 -18.39 -24.33
CA SER A 383 -15.63 -18.52 -23.12
C SER A 383 -14.67 -19.71 -23.16
N ASN A 384 -14.40 -20.25 -24.34
CA ASN A 384 -13.61 -21.48 -24.53
C ASN A 384 -12.10 -21.27 -24.55
N MET A 385 -11.64 -20.03 -24.78
CA MET A 385 -10.21 -19.69 -24.85
C MET A 385 -9.75 -18.84 -23.66
N VAL A 386 -10.66 -18.10 -23.03
CA VAL A 386 -10.40 -17.18 -21.92
C VAL A 386 -11.61 -17.20 -21.00
N ASP A 387 -11.37 -17.31 -19.70
CA ASP A 387 -12.42 -17.25 -18.68
C ASP A 387 -13.10 -15.87 -18.73
N VAL A 388 -14.44 -15.88 -18.66
CA VAL A 388 -15.24 -14.67 -18.60
C VAL A 388 -15.38 -14.26 -17.16
N THR A 389 -14.80 -13.11 -16.82
CA THR A 389 -14.76 -12.58 -15.46
C THR A 389 -15.48 -11.25 -15.36
N GLY A 390 -16.11 -11.02 -14.21
CA GLY A 390 -16.73 -9.75 -13.90
C GLY A 390 -17.04 -9.59 -12.42
N THR A 391 -17.21 -8.34 -12.04
CA THR A 391 -17.54 -7.96 -10.67
C THR A 391 -18.47 -6.76 -10.73
N ILE A 392 -19.48 -6.75 -9.88
CA ILE A 392 -20.42 -5.63 -9.72
C ILE A 392 -20.61 -5.32 -8.25
N THR A 393 -20.87 -4.05 -7.94
CA THR A 393 -21.30 -3.65 -6.60
C THR A 393 -22.76 -3.98 -6.42
N CYS A 394 -23.07 -4.68 -5.33
CA CYS A 394 -24.43 -5.04 -5.01
C CYS A 394 -25.17 -3.86 -4.34
N LYS A 395 -26.41 -3.64 -4.79
CA LYS A 395 -27.41 -2.96 -3.99
C LYS A 395 -27.92 -3.92 -2.94
N ALA A 396 -28.43 -3.37 -1.85
CA ALA A 396 -29.00 -4.15 -0.77
C ALA A 396 -30.19 -3.40 -0.13
N PRO A 397 -31.21 -4.11 0.35
CA PRO A 397 -31.38 -5.56 0.19
C PRO A 397 -31.84 -5.91 -1.24
N ALA A 398 -31.28 -6.99 -1.80
CA ALA A 398 -31.64 -7.47 -3.14
C ALA A 398 -31.21 -8.93 -3.36
N THR A 399 -31.93 -9.64 -4.24
CA THR A 399 -31.54 -10.97 -4.73
C THR A 399 -30.97 -10.84 -6.13
N TYR A 400 -29.71 -11.22 -6.30
CA TYR A 400 -29.01 -11.24 -7.58
C TYR A 400 -29.12 -12.62 -8.23
N THR A 401 -29.45 -12.67 -9.51
CA THR A 401 -29.47 -13.90 -10.30
C THR A 401 -28.43 -13.86 -11.42
N VAL A 402 -27.48 -14.80 -11.37
CA VAL A 402 -26.53 -15.06 -12.45
C VAL A 402 -27.07 -16.14 -13.37
N ILE A 403 -27.16 -15.86 -14.67
CA ILE A 403 -27.83 -16.71 -15.65
C ILE A 403 -26.82 -17.22 -16.67
N PHE A 404 -26.79 -18.54 -16.84
CA PHE A 404 -26.12 -19.22 -17.94
C PHE A 404 -27.17 -19.87 -18.84
N ASP A 405 -27.28 -19.38 -20.08
CA ASP A 405 -28.36 -19.70 -21.00
C ASP A 405 -27.89 -20.58 -22.17
N ASN A 406 -28.48 -21.77 -22.28
CA ASN A 406 -28.31 -22.69 -23.40
C ASN A 406 -29.64 -22.95 -24.15
N THR A 407 -30.63 -22.06 -24.02
CA THR A 407 -31.95 -22.20 -24.66
C THR A 407 -31.89 -22.15 -26.18
N TYR A 408 -30.94 -21.39 -26.73
CA TYR A 408 -30.78 -21.21 -28.18
C TYR A 408 -30.13 -22.42 -28.89
N SER A 409 -29.53 -23.36 -28.17
CA SER A 409 -28.84 -24.48 -28.80
C SER A 409 -29.77 -25.65 -29.08
N LYS A 410 -29.85 -26.03 -30.36
CA LYS A 410 -30.73 -27.12 -30.82
C LYS A 410 -30.11 -28.52 -30.66
N LEU A 411 -28.78 -28.62 -30.70
CA LEU A 411 -28.07 -29.92 -30.80
C LEU A 411 -27.01 -30.16 -29.72
N ARG A 412 -26.59 -29.14 -28.96
CA ARG A 412 -25.39 -29.21 -28.12
C ARG A 412 -25.68 -28.88 -26.66
N HIS A 413 -25.23 -29.76 -25.77
CA HIS A 413 -25.07 -29.48 -24.34
C HIS A 413 -23.82 -28.63 -24.13
N LYS A 414 -23.71 -27.95 -22.99
CA LYS A 414 -22.54 -27.13 -22.65
C LYS A 414 -22.01 -27.51 -21.28
N THR A 415 -20.77 -27.96 -21.23
CA THR A 415 -20.05 -28.11 -19.96
C THR A 415 -19.55 -26.74 -19.54
N LEU A 416 -19.98 -26.28 -18.38
CA LEU A 416 -19.63 -25.01 -17.76
C LEU A 416 -18.77 -25.30 -16.53
N HIS A 417 -17.64 -24.62 -16.42
CA HIS A 417 -16.88 -24.50 -15.19
C HIS A 417 -17.08 -23.07 -14.69
N TYR A 418 -17.64 -22.90 -13.50
CA TYR A 418 -17.89 -21.56 -12.97
C TYR A 418 -17.52 -21.44 -11.50
N TYR A 419 -17.18 -20.21 -11.11
CA TYR A 419 -17.02 -19.74 -9.76
C TYR A 419 -17.81 -18.44 -9.67
N VAL A 420 -18.86 -18.43 -8.86
CA VAL A 420 -19.67 -17.24 -8.60
C VAL A 420 -19.80 -17.08 -7.09
N THR A 421 -19.49 -15.90 -6.59
CA THR A 421 -19.50 -15.63 -5.16
C THR A 421 -19.97 -14.21 -4.88
N VAL A 422 -20.60 -14.01 -3.73
CA VAL A 422 -20.79 -12.68 -3.15
C VAL A 422 -19.71 -12.50 -2.11
N ILE A 423 -18.86 -11.51 -2.34
CA ILE A 423 -17.91 -11.03 -1.34
C ILE A 423 -18.68 -10.11 -0.42
N GLU A 424 -18.79 -10.52 0.85
CA GLU A 424 -19.48 -9.76 1.88
C GLU A 424 -18.83 -8.38 2.09
N SER A 425 -19.64 -7.44 2.57
CA SER A 425 -19.14 -6.18 3.07
C SER A 425 -18.14 -6.48 4.19
N LEU A 426 -16.89 -6.02 4.03
CA LEU A 426 -15.78 -6.27 4.95
C LEU A 426 -15.98 -5.70 6.37
N ASN A 427 -17.16 -5.14 6.69
CA ASN A 427 -17.58 -4.85 8.06
C ASN A 427 -18.01 -6.12 8.83
N LYS A 428 -18.30 -7.23 8.14
CA LYS A 428 -18.78 -8.50 8.72
C LYS A 428 -17.85 -9.70 8.52
N LEU A 429 -16.79 -9.54 7.73
CA LEU A 429 -15.76 -10.56 7.65
C LEU A 429 -14.97 -10.54 8.96
N ASP A 430 -15.26 -11.50 9.84
CA ASP A 430 -14.47 -11.81 11.03
C ASP A 430 -13.04 -12.10 10.58
N ILE A 431 -12.21 -11.05 10.65
CA ILE A 431 -10.77 -11.21 10.58
C ILE A 431 -10.41 -11.81 11.93
N GLU A 432 -10.03 -13.09 11.94
CA GLU A 432 -9.42 -13.74 13.10
C GLU A 432 -8.39 -12.78 13.70
N GLN A 433 -8.72 -12.21 14.85
CA GLN A 433 -7.75 -11.54 15.69
C GLN A 433 -6.75 -12.62 16.07
N THR A 434 -5.56 -12.55 15.49
CA THR A 434 -4.42 -13.33 15.96
C THR A 434 -4.33 -13.14 17.46
N ALA A 435 -4.53 -14.23 18.17
CA ALA A 435 -4.51 -14.32 19.62
C ALA A 435 -3.25 -13.63 20.18
N GLU A 436 -3.44 -12.71 21.13
CA GLU A 436 -2.60 -12.58 22.32
C GLU A 436 -3.22 -11.60 23.33
N SER A 437 -3.24 -12.04 24.60
CA SER A 437 -3.64 -11.35 25.84
C SER A 437 -5.14 -11.26 26.18
N ASN A 438 -5.77 -12.41 26.41
CA ASN A 438 -6.72 -12.54 27.52
C ASN A 438 -5.94 -13.04 28.73
N ASP A 439 -5.67 -12.14 29.68
CA ASP A 439 -5.42 -12.47 31.09
C ASP A 439 -5.68 -11.21 31.92
N VAL A 440 -6.96 -10.91 32.14
CA VAL A 440 -7.43 -10.28 33.40
C VAL A 440 -8.84 -10.81 33.70
N GLU A 441 -8.94 -12.09 34.09
CA GLU A 441 -9.84 -12.47 35.18
C GLU A 441 -9.12 -12.06 36.47
N SER A 442 -9.72 -11.57 37.55
CA SER A 442 -11.10 -11.36 37.94
C SER A 442 -11.00 -10.56 39.24
N GLU A 443 -11.87 -9.58 39.47
CA GLU A 443 -12.36 -9.33 40.83
C GLU A 443 -13.80 -8.85 40.73
N THR A 444 -14.68 -9.80 41.03
CA THR A 444 -16.13 -9.71 41.03
C THR A 444 -16.67 -9.00 42.26
N ASN A 445 -17.76 -8.25 42.01
CA ASN A 445 -18.94 -8.04 42.86
C ASN A 445 -18.80 -7.10 44.07
N VAL A 446 -19.71 -6.11 44.17
CA VAL A 446 -21.00 -6.24 44.90
C VAL A 446 -21.98 -5.12 44.44
N VAL A 447 -23.05 -5.56 43.79
CA VAL A 447 -24.49 -5.22 43.92
C VAL A 447 -24.88 -4.02 44.82
N ASP A 448 -25.66 -3.06 44.30
CA ASP A 448 -27.10 -2.80 44.60
C ASP A 448 -27.49 -1.34 44.21
N GLN A 449 -28.43 -1.17 43.28
CA GLN A 449 -29.82 -0.76 43.52
C GLN A 449 -30.11 0.76 43.42
N THR A 450 -31.09 1.05 42.55
CA THR A 450 -32.16 2.05 42.67
C THR A 450 -31.93 3.54 42.41
N VAL A 451 -32.77 4.02 41.47
CA VAL A 451 -33.67 5.20 41.57
C VAL A 451 -33.24 6.50 40.88
N VAL A 452 -33.94 6.78 39.77
CA VAL A 452 -34.66 8.03 39.42
C VAL A 452 -33.88 9.36 39.59
N ASN A 453 -33.38 9.91 38.49
CA ASN A 453 -33.95 11.03 37.72
C ASN A 453 -32.99 11.46 36.60
#